data_AF-A0AAE0GVJ3-F1
#
_entry.id   AF-A0AAE0GVJ3-F1
#
_cell.length_a   1.000
_cell.length_b   1.000
_cell.length_c   1.000
_cell.angle_alpha   90.00
_cell.angle_beta   90.00
_cell.angle_gamma   90.00
#
_symmetry.space_group_name_H-M   'P 1'
#
loop_
_entity.id
_entity.type
_entity.pdbx_description
1 polymer ?
#
loop_
_entity_poly.entity_id
_entity_poly.type
_entity_poly.pdbx_seq_one_letter_code
_entity_poly.pdbx_strand_id
1 'polypeptide(L)'
;MIRAVSAGAALATFLLAISNVFVAQAQCGPNLDMSYPPGSTTCPGAPSDSGSNTGTTTTSCNECGDDATYSESISEEGDYSKRTITTSGCPNHYSVCTGKSGVPGCGAVSEEGTATEAKATKDGTPIEIPANPVIATETSSVECVLGAIAIALNGVSIFSGAVDTECTKLEVTDEMSEWTGFDYCSGHSEMTGDYHYHFPPSCLLDQLDVLSDGHSPQVGWAYDGFPIYGPKGPGGVSMRVCGNSGADSTHCLDSCSGYEGELSSVDGFKYRYYLSGEVSDLYSLPGDPKPASADYPFTLECYKGCTWAELSANNAKCADGTPGTTSSYSATASTGITTKYLSSNSAAADRMCGADSSTSVTTESPPPSPPSPPPPSSVTTEASPPPPSPPSPPPPSSVTTEASPPPPSPPSPPPPSSGDN
;
A
#
# COMPACT_ATOMS: atom_id res chain seq x y z
N MET A 1 -12.67 -44.32 -69.59
CA MET A 1 -14.09 -43.92 -69.55
C MET A 1 -14.54 -43.91 -68.10
N ILE A 2 -15.00 -42.74 -67.64
CA ILE A 2 -16.13 -42.56 -66.71
C ILE A 2 -15.96 -43.02 -65.23
N ARG A 3 -15.80 -41.99 -64.35
CA ARG A 3 -16.44 -41.72 -63.04
C ARG A 3 -16.28 -42.77 -61.90
N ALA A 4 -16.17 -42.45 -60.61
CA ALA A 4 -16.25 -41.23 -59.81
C ALA A 4 -15.95 -41.62 -58.33
N VAL A 5 -15.35 -40.71 -57.54
CA VAL A 5 -15.66 -40.36 -56.12
C VAL A 5 -15.47 -41.49 -55.05
N SER A 6 -14.90 -41.36 -53.85
CA SER A 6 -14.51 -40.27 -52.94
C SER A 6 -13.31 -40.75 -52.07
N ALA A 7 -12.38 -39.85 -51.73
CA ALA A 7 -12.16 -39.25 -50.40
C ALA A 7 -11.39 -40.11 -49.35
N GLY A 8 -10.10 -39.80 -49.23
CA GLY A 8 -9.45 -39.39 -47.98
C GLY A 8 -9.34 -40.39 -46.82
N ALA A 9 -8.21 -41.08 -46.72
CA ALA A 9 -7.75 -41.74 -45.50
C ALA A 9 -6.22 -41.61 -45.37
N ALA A 10 -5.76 -40.89 -44.35
CA ALA A 10 -4.50 -41.17 -43.63
C ALA A 10 -4.42 -40.27 -42.39
N LEU A 11 -4.51 -40.92 -41.23
CA LEU A 11 -4.40 -40.39 -39.87
C LEU A 11 -3.14 -39.53 -39.69
N ALA A 12 -3.32 -38.31 -39.17
CA ALA A 12 -2.27 -37.52 -38.54
C ALA A 12 -2.36 -37.73 -37.02
N THR A 13 -1.26 -38.18 -36.43
CA THR A 13 -1.08 -38.34 -34.97
C THR A 13 -1.14 -36.98 -34.29
N PHE A 14 -2.21 -36.71 -33.54
CA PHE A 14 -2.35 -35.51 -32.73
C PHE A 14 -1.95 -35.82 -31.28
N LEU A 15 -0.93 -35.11 -30.78
CA LEU A 15 -0.64 -35.05 -29.34
C LEU A 15 -1.81 -34.37 -28.64
N LEU A 16 -2.50 -35.08 -27.73
CA LEU A 16 -3.34 -34.43 -26.73
C LEU A 16 -2.42 -33.81 -25.67
N ALA A 17 -2.21 -32.50 -25.75
CA ALA A 17 -1.94 -31.70 -24.57
C ALA A 17 -3.26 -31.59 -23.79
N ILE A 18 -3.31 -32.18 -22.60
CA ILE A 18 -4.41 -31.97 -21.65
C ILE A 18 -4.24 -30.55 -21.12
N SER A 19 -5.02 -29.62 -21.66
CA SER A 19 -5.27 -28.34 -21.01
C SER A 19 -6.02 -28.62 -19.71
N ASN A 20 -5.30 -28.67 -18.59
CA ASN A 20 -5.90 -28.45 -17.28
C ASN A 20 -6.33 -26.97 -17.24
N VAL A 21 -7.53 -26.70 -17.73
CA VAL A 21 -8.26 -25.50 -17.34
C VAL A 21 -8.60 -25.68 -15.87
N PHE A 22 -7.78 -25.12 -14.99
CA PHE A 22 -8.22 -24.85 -13.63
C PHE A 22 -9.34 -23.82 -13.76
N VAL A 23 -10.58 -24.30 -13.70
CA VAL A 23 -11.72 -23.44 -13.40
C VAL A 23 -11.47 -22.99 -11.96
N ALA A 24 -11.05 -21.73 -11.77
CA ALA A 24 -11.03 -21.11 -10.46
C ALA A 24 -12.43 -21.31 -9.85
N GLN A 25 -12.51 -22.05 -8.75
CA GLN A 25 -13.77 -22.24 -8.07
C GLN A 25 -14.16 -20.89 -7.48
N ALA A 26 -15.37 -20.40 -7.77
CA ALA A 26 -15.86 -19.17 -7.18
C ALA A 26 -15.79 -19.28 -5.65
N GLN A 27 -15.09 -18.35 -5.03
CA GLN A 27 -15.00 -18.22 -3.59
C GLN A 27 -16.09 -17.25 -3.09
N CYS A 28 -16.50 -17.42 -1.85
CA CYS A 28 -17.54 -16.66 -1.19
C CYS A 28 -17.21 -16.50 0.29
N GLY A 29 -18.02 -15.72 1.00
CA GLY A 29 -17.81 -15.43 2.40
C GLY A 29 -17.16 -14.05 2.59
N PRO A 30 -17.20 -13.51 3.81
CA PRO A 30 -16.79 -12.14 4.09
C PRO A 30 -15.30 -11.86 3.83
N ASN A 31 -14.47 -12.91 3.71
CA ASN A 31 -13.04 -12.86 3.40
C ASN A 31 -12.68 -13.60 2.09
N LEU A 32 -13.68 -14.04 1.31
CA LEU A 32 -13.48 -14.77 0.03
C LEU A 32 -12.64 -16.04 0.15
N ASP A 33 -12.62 -16.65 1.33
CA ASP A 33 -11.85 -17.85 1.64
C ASP A 33 -12.70 -19.12 1.58
N MET A 34 -14.02 -19.02 1.43
CA MET A 34 -14.93 -20.16 1.40
C MET A 34 -15.25 -20.59 -0.04
N SER A 35 -15.24 -21.89 -0.33
CA SER A 35 -15.68 -22.39 -1.65
C SER A 35 -17.20 -22.54 -1.72
N TYR A 36 -17.82 -22.17 -2.85
CA TYR A 36 -19.23 -22.50 -3.10
C TYR A 36 -19.44 -24.03 -3.13
N PRO A 37 -20.49 -24.56 -2.47
CA PRO A 37 -20.91 -25.94 -2.68
C PRO A 37 -21.25 -26.19 -4.16
N PRO A 38 -20.93 -27.36 -4.74
CA PRO A 38 -21.22 -27.64 -6.14
C PRO A 38 -22.71 -27.45 -6.49
N GLY A 39 -23.01 -26.47 -7.34
CA GLY A 39 -24.38 -26.15 -7.77
C GLY A 39 -25.16 -25.19 -6.87
N SER A 40 -24.54 -24.56 -5.87
CA SER A 40 -25.15 -23.57 -4.98
C SER A 40 -24.81 -22.13 -5.41
N THR A 41 -25.77 -21.20 -5.25
CA THR A 41 -25.54 -19.75 -5.34
C THR A 41 -25.54 -19.06 -3.96
N THR A 42 -25.61 -19.83 -2.87
CA THR A 42 -25.61 -19.34 -1.48
C THR A 42 -24.40 -19.88 -0.71
N CYS A 43 -23.69 -18.99 0.00
CA CYS A 43 -22.50 -19.33 0.78
C CYS A 43 -22.90 -20.03 2.11
N PRO A 44 -22.13 -21.02 2.61
CA PRO A 44 -22.45 -21.69 3.88
C PRO A 44 -22.29 -20.75 5.08
N GLY A 45 -23.26 -20.70 5.98
CA GLY A 45 -23.14 -19.95 7.24
C GLY A 45 -22.20 -20.66 8.23
N ALA A 46 -21.37 -19.89 8.94
CA ALA A 46 -20.44 -20.41 9.95
C ALA A 46 -21.18 -21.12 11.11
N PRO A 47 -20.55 -22.12 11.77
CA PRO A 47 -21.11 -22.72 12.98
C PRO A 47 -21.19 -21.70 14.11
N SER A 48 -22.33 -21.61 14.77
CA SER A 48 -22.52 -20.80 15.97
C SER A 48 -21.70 -21.38 17.13
N ASP A 49 -20.59 -20.74 17.47
CA ASP A 49 -19.79 -21.13 18.64
C ASP A 49 -20.43 -20.57 19.92
N SER A 50 -21.10 -21.44 20.66
CA SER A 50 -21.60 -21.18 22.00
C SER A 50 -20.47 -21.38 23.03
N GLY A 51 -19.52 -20.45 23.04
CA GLY A 51 -18.43 -20.39 24.03
C GLY A 51 -18.54 -19.14 24.90
N SER A 52 -18.74 -19.32 26.21
CA SER A 52 -18.84 -18.26 27.21
C SER A 52 -17.54 -17.46 27.30
N ASN A 53 -17.49 -16.27 26.70
CA ASN A 53 -16.39 -15.32 26.84
C ASN A 53 -16.83 -14.16 27.75
N THR A 54 -15.99 -13.75 28.70
CA THR A 54 -16.20 -12.58 29.56
C THR A 54 -16.19 -11.32 28.67
N GLY A 55 -17.37 -10.98 28.16
CA GLY A 55 -17.55 -10.04 27.06
C GLY A 55 -17.39 -8.59 27.48
N THR A 56 -16.32 -7.95 27.02
CA THR A 56 -16.43 -6.61 26.47
C THR A 56 -17.38 -6.71 25.28
N THR A 57 -18.63 -6.28 25.45
CA THR A 57 -19.55 -6.10 24.33
C THR A 57 -18.98 -4.97 23.47
N THR A 58 -18.34 -5.28 22.34
CA THR A 58 -17.95 -4.25 21.38
C THR A 58 -19.21 -3.61 20.82
N THR A 59 -19.37 -2.32 21.07
CA THR A 59 -20.54 -1.54 20.63
C THR A 59 -20.36 -1.21 19.16
N SER A 60 -21.43 -1.32 18.36
CA SER A 60 -21.43 -0.79 16.99
C SER A 60 -21.09 0.69 17.00
N CYS A 61 -20.20 1.11 16.10
CA CYS A 61 -19.92 2.52 15.89
C CYS A 61 -21.17 3.23 15.38
N ASN A 62 -21.30 4.52 15.68
CA ASN A 62 -22.25 5.37 15.02
C ASN A 62 -21.91 5.48 13.53
N GLU A 63 -22.89 5.22 12.67
CA GLU A 63 -22.73 5.23 11.21
C GLU A 63 -22.29 6.59 10.65
N CYS A 64 -22.49 7.70 11.38
CA CYS A 64 -22.11 9.06 11.01
C CYS A 64 -20.70 9.45 11.48
N GLY A 65 -20.01 8.56 12.19
CA GLY A 65 -18.67 8.80 12.71
C GLY A 65 -18.60 9.53 14.05
N ASP A 66 -19.72 9.65 14.77
CA ASP A 66 -19.81 10.36 16.06
C ASP A 66 -18.97 9.72 17.17
N ASP A 67 -18.67 8.44 17.04
CA ASP A 67 -17.97 7.65 18.05
C ASP A 67 -16.46 7.59 17.83
N ALA A 68 -15.92 8.32 16.83
CA ALA A 68 -14.48 8.39 16.62
C ALA A 68 -13.79 9.12 17.79
N THR A 69 -12.82 8.46 18.39
CA THR A 69 -12.00 9.06 19.46
C THR A 69 -10.52 8.84 19.19
N TYR A 70 -9.70 9.77 19.66
CA TYR A 70 -8.24 9.68 19.62
C TYR A 70 -7.73 10.55 20.75
N SER A 71 -6.82 9.99 21.54
CA SER A 71 -6.03 10.76 22.49
C SER A 71 -4.66 10.16 22.61
N GLU A 72 -3.70 11.03 22.86
CA GLU A 72 -2.30 10.69 22.84
C GLU A 72 -1.55 11.37 23.97
N SER A 73 -0.58 10.66 24.54
CA SER A 73 0.29 11.19 25.58
C SER A 73 1.71 10.68 25.39
N ILE A 74 2.68 11.50 25.81
CA ILE A 74 4.08 11.15 25.84
C ILE A 74 4.53 11.01 27.29
N SER A 75 5.23 9.92 27.60
CA SER A 75 5.83 9.66 28.92
C SER A 75 7.26 9.16 28.77
N GLU A 76 8.14 9.57 29.68
CA GLU A 76 9.50 9.02 29.77
C GLU A 76 9.49 7.72 30.58
N GLU A 77 10.04 6.65 30.02
CA GLU A 77 10.16 5.33 30.65
C GLU A 77 11.59 4.77 30.49
N GLY A 78 12.41 4.99 31.52
CA GLY A 78 13.83 4.64 31.48
C GLY A 78 14.59 5.55 30.51
N ASP A 79 15.27 4.95 29.54
CA ASP A 79 16.05 5.66 28.52
C ASP A 79 15.21 6.00 27.26
N TYR A 80 13.93 5.60 27.22
CA TYR A 80 13.06 5.76 26.06
C TYR A 80 11.83 6.59 26.40
N SER A 81 11.32 7.30 25.42
CA SER A 81 10.03 7.99 25.49
C SER A 81 8.96 7.12 24.85
N LYS A 82 7.82 6.93 25.54
CA LYS A 82 6.66 6.17 25.09
C LYS A 82 5.54 7.10 24.63
N ARG A 83 4.95 6.77 23.50
CA ARG A 83 3.72 7.34 22.95
C ARG A 83 2.59 6.37 23.24
N THR A 84 1.64 6.80 24.06
CA THR A 84 0.45 6.01 24.41
C THR A 84 -0.76 6.62 23.73
N ILE A 85 -1.40 5.85 22.84
CA ILE A 85 -2.59 6.24 22.10
C ILE A 85 -3.78 5.43 22.62
N THR A 86 -4.92 6.09 22.83
CA THR A 86 -6.21 5.44 23.07
C THR A 86 -7.24 5.95 22.08
N THR A 87 -8.05 5.04 21.55
CA THR A 87 -9.04 5.31 20.51
C THR A 87 -10.16 4.27 20.58
N SER A 88 -11.32 4.59 20.03
CA SER A 88 -12.42 3.66 19.81
C SER A 88 -12.16 2.74 18.61
N GLY A 89 -11.37 3.18 17.63
CA GLY A 89 -11.24 2.50 16.35
C GLY A 89 -12.37 2.79 15.36
N CYS A 90 -13.36 3.60 15.75
CA CYS A 90 -14.46 3.98 14.87
C CYS A 90 -14.00 5.00 13.81
N PRO A 91 -14.45 4.87 12.55
CA PRO A 91 -14.22 5.89 11.54
C PRO A 91 -14.91 7.20 11.94
N ASN A 92 -14.30 8.34 11.60
CA ASN A 92 -14.87 9.66 11.83
C ASN A 92 -15.70 10.16 10.63
N HIS A 93 -16.19 9.28 9.78
CA HIS A 93 -16.96 9.61 8.57
C HIS A 93 -18.19 8.72 8.45
N TYR A 94 -19.06 9.05 7.49
CA TYR A 94 -20.23 8.22 7.22
C TYR A 94 -19.81 6.85 6.65
N SER A 95 -20.04 5.78 7.41
CA SER A 95 -19.54 4.44 7.11
C SER A 95 -20.65 3.40 7.25
N VAL A 96 -21.10 2.87 6.12
CA VAL A 96 -21.98 1.70 6.02
C VAL A 96 -21.30 0.58 5.24
N CYS A 97 -21.72 -0.66 5.45
CA CYS A 97 -21.11 -1.79 4.77
C CYS A 97 -21.39 -1.79 3.26
N THR A 98 -20.35 -1.88 2.42
CA THR A 98 -20.45 -1.89 0.95
C THR A 98 -19.76 -3.12 0.35
N GLY A 99 -20.11 -3.50 -0.87
CA GLY A 99 -19.39 -4.51 -1.64
C GLY A 99 -19.47 -5.97 -1.16
N LYS A 100 -20.30 -6.27 -0.15
CA LYS A 100 -20.44 -7.62 0.42
C LYS A 100 -21.81 -8.23 0.11
N SER A 101 -22.04 -8.59 -1.15
CA SER A 101 -23.31 -9.19 -1.59
C SER A 101 -23.70 -10.43 -0.78
N GLY A 102 -24.93 -10.41 -0.23
CA GLY A 102 -25.48 -11.52 0.55
C GLY A 102 -25.18 -11.47 2.05
N VAL A 103 -24.37 -10.50 2.51
CA VAL A 103 -24.19 -10.21 3.93
C VAL A 103 -25.33 -9.29 4.40
N PRO A 104 -26.08 -9.65 5.46
CA PRO A 104 -27.18 -8.82 5.95
C PRO A 104 -26.72 -7.41 6.33
N GLY A 105 -27.37 -6.39 5.76
CA GLY A 105 -27.04 -4.98 6.02
C GLY A 105 -25.96 -4.41 5.11
N CYS A 106 -25.32 -5.22 4.26
CA CYS A 106 -24.32 -4.78 3.29
C CYS A 106 -24.91 -4.61 1.88
N GLY A 107 -24.37 -3.63 1.14
CA GLY A 107 -24.67 -3.44 -0.28
C GLY A 107 -23.90 -4.42 -1.17
N ALA A 108 -24.31 -4.53 -2.43
CA ALA A 108 -23.50 -5.17 -3.46
C ALA A 108 -22.27 -4.30 -3.83
N VAL A 109 -21.41 -4.80 -4.72
CA VAL A 109 -20.33 -3.98 -5.29
C VAL A 109 -20.93 -2.72 -5.91
N SER A 110 -20.34 -1.58 -5.55
CA SER A 110 -20.82 -0.24 -5.94
C SER A 110 -22.14 0.22 -5.32
N GLU A 111 -22.65 -0.48 -4.30
CA GLU A 111 -23.88 -0.12 -3.60
C GLU A 111 -23.65 0.06 -2.09
N GLU A 112 -24.41 0.98 -1.49
CA GLU A 112 -24.46 1.13 -0.04
C GLU A 112 -25.27 0.01 0.61
N GLY A 113 -24.83 -0.39 1.79
CA GLY A 113 -25.63 -1.17 2.71
C GLY A 113 -26.66 -0.33 3.45
N THR A 114 -27.25 -0.95 4.47
CA THR A 114 -28.25 -0.32 5.34
C THR A 114 -27.78 -0.24 6.80
N ALA A 115 -26.57 -0.70 7.09
CA ALA A 115 -26.00 -0.71 8.43
C ALA A 115 -24.47 -0.64 8.36
N THR A 116 -23.87 -0.13 9.44
CA THR A 116 -22.43 -0.21 9.66
C THR A 116 -22.04 -1.58 10.23
N GLU A 117 -20.91 -2.10 9.76
CA GLU A 117 -20.23 -3.25 10.40
C GLU A 117 -19.17 -2.80 11.41
N ALA A 118 -18.82 -1.52 11.42
CA ALA A 118 -17.79 -0.98 12.30
C ALA A 118 -18.22 -1.08 13.76
N LYS A 119 -17.29 -1.49 14.61
CA LYS A 119 -17.45 -1.54 16.07
C LYS A 119 -16.29 -0.85 16.74
N ALA A 120 -16.52 -0.37 17.96
CA ALA A 120 -15.48 0.19 18.80
C ALA A 120 -14.57 -0.93 19.33
N THR A 121 -13.70 -1.47 18.47
CA THR A 121 -12.84 -2.62 18.75
C THR A 121 -11.65 -2.29 19.65
N LYS A 122 -11.32 -1.00 19.80
CA LYS A 122 -10.12 -0.53 20.50
C LYS A 122 -10.41 0.18 21.82
N ASP A 123 -11.69 0.37 22.16
CA ASP A 123 -12.12 1.10 23.35
C ASP A 123 -11.42 0.61 24.62
N GLY A 124 -10.70 1.53 25.27
CA GLY A 124 -10.03 1.29 26.55
C GLY A 124 -8.73 0.46 26.48
N THR A 125 -8.27 0.04 25.30
CA THR A 125 -6.99 -0.65 25.12
C THR A 125 -5.92 0.33 24.62
N PRO A 126 -4.90 0.67 25.44
CA PRO A 126 -3.84 1.56 25.00
C PRO A 126 -2.94 0.89 23.95
N ILE A 127 -2.59 1.65 22.92
CA ILE A 127 -1.57 1.31 21.94
C ILE A 127 -0.27 1.99 22.37
N GLU A 128 0.77 1.20 22.62
CA GLU A 128 2.07 1.68 23.06
C GLU A 128 3.07 1.67 21.90
N ILE A 129 3.61 2.84 21.58
CA ILE A 129 4.51 3.07 20.45
C ILE A 129 5.75 3.83 20.96
N PRO A 130 6.95 3.60 20.43
CA PRO A 130 8.10 4.46 20.74
C PRO A 130 7.84 5.89 20.26
N ALA A 131 8.02 6.89 21.14
CA ALA A 131 7.92 8.29 20.76
C ALA A 131 9.22 8.82 20.10
N ASN A 132 10.33 8.15 20.39
CA ASN A 132 11.66 8.33 19.79
C ASN A 132 12.09 7.00 19.15
N PRO A 133 11.74 6.75 17.88
CA PRO A 133 12.04 5.48 17.24
C PRO A 133 13.54 5.26 17.08
N VAL A 134 13.92 3.98 17.10
CA VAL A 134 15.28 3.50 16.84
C VAL A 134 15.26 2.79 15.50
N ILE A 135 16.15 3.16 14.58
CA ILE A 135 16.40 2.38 13.35
C ILE A 135 17.11 1.11 13.79
N ALA A 136 16.44 -0.03 13.60
CA ALA A 136 16.94 -1.33 14.01
C ALA A 136 18.07 -1.82 13.11
N THR A 137 18.94 -2.69 13.63
CA THR A 137 19.99 -3.33 12.81
C THR A 137 19.43 -4.37 11.83
N GLU A 138 18.21 -4.85 12.08
CA GLU A 138 17.45 -5.75 11.22
C GLU A 138 15.97 -5.36 11.20
N THR A 139 15.35 -5.48 10.03
CA THR A 139 13.92 -5.17 9.83
C THR A 139 13.04 -6.34 10.26
N SER A 140 11.80 -6.07 10.66
CA SER A 140 10.81 -7.10 10.97
C SER A 140 9.65 -7.06 9.99
N SER A 141 9.44 -8.14 9.22
CA SER A 141 8.31 -8.22 8.28
C SER A 141 6.98 -8.18 9.02
N VAL A 142 6.06 -7.38 8.48
CA VAL A 142 4.65 -7.31 8.89
C VAL A 142 3.71 -7.60 7.71
N GLU A 143 4.28 -7.97 6.56
CA GLU A 143 3.61 -8.20 5.29
C GLU A 143 2.49 -9.26 5.33
N CYS A 144 2.57 -10.21 6.27
CA CYS A 144 1.60 -11.28 6.49
C CYS A 144 0.79 -11.11 7.78
N VAL A 145 0.79 -9.93 8.39
CA VAL A 145 0.04 -9.66 9.62
C VAL A 145 -1.38 -9.24 9.25
N LEU A 146 -2.37 -10.04 9.67
CA LEU A 146 -3.80 -9.79 9.43
C LEU A 146 -4.44 -8.75 10.34
N GLY A 147 -3.67 -8.17 11.26
CA GLY A 147 -4.14 -7.16 12.19
C GLY A 147 -3.49 -5.81 11.95
N ALA A 148 -3.83 -4.87 12.83
CA ALA A 148 -3.25 -3.55 12.82
C ALA A 148 -1.73 -3.61 12.97
N ILE A 149 -1.02 -2.94 12.05
CA ILE A 149 0.44 -2.72 12.09
C ILE A 149 0.78 -1.25 12.36
N ALA A 150 -0.25 -0.42 12.35
CA ALA A 150 -0.17 1.01 12.46
C ALA A 150 -1.52 1.60 12.85
N ILE A 151 -1.50 2.85 13.28
CA ILE A 151 -2.68 3.60 13.69
C ILE A 151 -2.72 4.96 13.00
N ALA A 152 -3.84 5.30 12.39
CA ALA A 152 -4.07 6.60 11.79
C ALA A 152 -4.43 7.65 12.85
N LEU A 153 -4.24 8.93 12.53
CA LEU A 153 -4.52 10.05 13.44
C LEU A 153 -6.02 10.25 13.72
N ASN A 154 -6.91 9.65 12.95
CA ASN A 154 -8.34 9.56 13.28
C ASN A 154 -8.70 8.34 14.14
N GLY A 155 -7.71 7.55 14.58
CA GLY A 155 -7.92 6.38 15.44
C GLY A 155 -8.24 5.08 14.71
N VAL A 156 -8.32 5.12 13.38
CA VAL A 156 -8.57 3.94 12.55
C VAL A 156 -7.28 3.14 12.33
N SER A 157 -7.41 1.82 12.28
CA SER A 157 -6.29 0.93 12.03
C SER A 157 -5.75 1.03 10.60
N ILE A 158 -4.45 0.79 10.45
CA ILE A 158 -3.83 0.55 9.15
C ILE A 158 -3.30 -0.88 9.17
N PHE A 159 -3.73 -1.68 8.18
CA PHE A 159 -3.39 -3.10 8.06
C PHE A 159 -2.30 -3.31 7.02
N SER A 160 -1.70 -4.51 7.02
CA SER A 160 -0.73 -4.91 6.00
C SER A 160 -1.39 -5.19 4.65
N GLY A 161 -0.61 -5.54 3.64
CA GLY A 161 -1.16 -5.98 2.35
C GLY A 161 -1.73 -7.40 2.34
N ALA A 162 -1.72 -8.14 3.45
CA ALA A 162 -2.26 -9.50 3.52
C ALA A 162 -3.75 -9.53 3.88
N VAL A 163 -4.49 -10.44 3.23
CA VAL A 163 -5.95 -10.56 3.35
C VAL A 163 -6.40 -11.91 3.94
N ASP A 164 -5.50 -12.88 4.06
CA ASP A 164 -5.78 -14.19 4.69
C ASP A 164 -4.58 -14.82 5.41
N THR A 165 -4.82 -15.94 6.10
CA THR A 165 -3.78 -16.65 6.88
C THR A 165 -2.73 -17.34 6.03
N GLU A 166 -2.98 -17.52 4.74
CA GLU A 166 -2.01 -18.04 3.77
C GLU A 166 -1.13 -16.92 3.19
N CYS A 167 -1.32 -15.70 3.68
CA CYS A 167 -0.61 -14.50 3.24
C CYS A 167 -0.87 -14.17 1.77
N THR A 168 -2.09 -14.42 1.29
CA THR A 168 -2.59 -13.87 0.03
C THR A 168 -2.57 -12.35 0.11
N LYS A 169 -2.15 -11.71 -0.98
CA LYS A 169 -2.01 -10.25 -1.05
C LYS A 169 -3.29 -9.61 -1.57
N LEU A 170 -3.54 -8.37 -1.16
CA LEU A 170 -4.62 -7.57 -1.71
C LEU A 170 -4.39 -7.32 -3.21
N GLU A 171 -5.21 -7.94 -4.05
CA GLU A 171 -5.10 -7.86 -5.52
C GLU A 171 -6.16 -6.92 -6.11
N VAL A 172 -5.74 -5.70 -6.47
CA VAL A 172 -6.65 -4.66 -7.00
C VAL A 172 -7.17 -4.90 -8.42
N THR A 173 -6.77 -6.01 -9.04
CA THR A 173 -7.23 -6.46 -10.36
C THR A 173 -8.22 -7.62 -10.27
N ASP A 174 -8.34 -8.25 -9.11
CA ASP A 174 -9.33 -9.30 -8.88
C ASP A 174 -10.63 -8.63 -8.40
N GLU A 175 -11.68 -8.75 -9.20
CA GLU A 175 -13.03 -8.21 -8.91
C GLU A 175 -13.72 -8.94 -7.75
N MET A 176 -13.14 -10.05 -7.27
CA MET A 176 -13.61 -10.69 -6.06
C MET A 176 -12.88 -10.17 -4.83
N SER A 177 -11.69 -9.59 -4.94
CA SER A 177 -10.82 -9.24 -3.81
C SER A 177 -11.40 -8.16 -2.88
N GLU A 178 -10.84 -8.07 -1.68
CA GLU A 178 -11.33 -7.30 -0.53
C GLU A 178 -11.56 -5.80 -0.83
N TRP A 179 -10.77 -5.22 -1.74
CA TRP A 179 -10.89 -3.82 -2.14
C TRP A 179 -12.28 -3.46 -2.71
N THR A 180 -13.04 -4.43 -3.20
CA THR A 180 -14.40 -4.21 -3.71
C THR A 180 -15.41 -3.83 -2.63
N GLY A 181 -15.07 -4.06 -1.35
CA GLY A 181 -15.84 -3.63 -0.18
C GLY A 181 -15.37 -2.32 0.44
N PHE A 182 -14.35 -1.67 -0.11
CA PHE A 182 -13.83 -0.43 0.46
C PHE A 182 -14.77 0.73 0.17
N ASP A 183 -15.10 1.49 1.20
CA ASP A 183 -15.92 2.68 1.06
C ASP A 183 -15.19 3.81 0.31
N TYR A 184 -15.88 4.94 0.13
CA TYR A 184 -15.32 6.11 -0.56
C TYR A 184 -14.15 6.77 0.19
N CYS A 185 -13.93 6.42 1.46
CA CYS A 185 -12.78 6.82 2.28
C CYS A 185 -11.62 5.80 2.20
N SER A 186 -11.77 4.75 1.38
CA SER A 186 -10.78 3.71 1.12
C SER A 186 -10.49 2.78 2.31
N GLY A 187 -11.48 2.59 3.20
CA GLY A 187 -11.42 1.60 4.26
C GLY A 187 -12.66 0.73 4.30
N HIS A 188 -12.65 -0.27 5.19
CA HIS A 188 -13.77 -1.16 5.41
C HIS A 188 -13.65 -1.85 6.77
N SER A 189 -14.71 -2.53 7.20
CA SER A 189 -14.69 -3.36 8.41
C SER A 189 -14.48 -4.83 8.09
N GLU A 190 -13.62 -5.50 8.84
CA GLU A 190 -13.56 -6.96 8.86
C GLU A 190 -14.69 -7.55 9.72
N MET A 191 -14.79 -8.88 9.78
CA MET A 191 -15.92 -9.62 10.35
C MET A 191 -16.14 -9.38 11.87
N THR A 192 -15.11 -9.06 12.63
CA THR A 192 -15.21 -8.70 14.06
C THR A 192 -15.61 -7.23 14.27
N GLY A 193 -15.50 -6.41 13.23
CA GLY A 193 -15.95 -5.02 13.16
C GLY A 193 -14.82 -3.99 13.19
N ASP A 194 -13.55 -4.39 13.08
CA ASP A 194 -12.43 -3.45 13.02
C ASP A 194 -12.46 -2.72 11.67
N TYR A 195 -12.83 -1.44 11.67
CA TYR A 195 -12.68 -0.61 10.50
C TYR A 195 -11.21 -0.22 10.32
N HIS A 196 -10.67 -0.42 9.11
CA HIS A 196 -9.26 -0.22 8.83
C HIS A 196 -8.99 0.15 7.37
N TYR A 197 -7.75 0.60 7.12
CA TYR A 197 -7.24 0.97 5.80
C TYR A 197 -6.20 -0.03 5.30
N HIS A 198 -6.29 -0.36 4.01
CA HIS A 198 -5.19 -0.92 3.21
C HIS A 198 -4.66 0.09 2.17
N PHE A 199 -5.41 1.15 1.89
CA PHE A 199 -5.06 2.21 0.94
C PHE A 199 -4.84 3.54 1.68
N PRO A 200 -4.30 4.57 1.00
CA PRO A 200 -4.30 5.93 1.55
C PRO A 200 -5.71 6.33 2.06
N PRO A 201 -5.85 6.79 3.32
CA PRO A 201 -7.15 7.08 3.92
C PRO A 201 -7.70 8.40 3.38
N SER A 202 -8.51 8.30 2.33
CA SER A 202 -8.86 9.44 1.48
C SER A 202 -9.54 10.57 2.25
N CYS A 203 -10.47 10.23 3.14
CA CYS A 203 -11.19 11.20 3.96
C CYS A 203 -10.29 11.87 5.02
N LEU A 204 -9.37 11.11 5.63
CA LEU A 204 -8.39 11.68 6.55
C LEU A 204 -7.42 12.62 5.83
N LEU A 205 -6.97 12.24 4.63
CA LEU A 205 -6.08 13.07 3.82
C LEU A 205 -6.74 14.38 3.40
N ASP A 206 -8.04 14.37 3.07
CA ASP A 206 -8.79 15.59 2.73
C ASP A 206 -9.01 16.53 3.92
N GLN A 207 -8.99 16.00 5.16
CA GLN A 207 -9.03 16.82 6.38
C GLN A 207 -7.68 17.45 6.76
N LEU A 208 -6.60 17.01 6.12
CA LEU A 208 -5.24 17.39 6.48
C LEU A 208 -4.63 18.30 5.41
N ASP A 209 -3.96 19.36 5.84
CA ASP A 209 -3.29 20.29 4.93
C ASP A 209 -2.07 19.64 4.28
N VAL A 210 -2.00 19.69 2.94
CA VAL A 210 -0.78 19.36 2.19
C VAL A 210 0.33 20.35 2.57
N LEU A 211 1.55 19.83 2.75
CA LEU A 211 2.69 20.67 3.09
C LEU A 211 3.04 21.60 1.93
N SER A 212 3.74 22.70 2.25
CA SER A 212 4.00 23.79 1.29
C SER A 212 4.75 23.38 0.02
N ASP A 213 5.47 22.26 0.04
CA ASP A 213 6.20 21.71 -1.10
C ASP A 213 5.44 20.61 -1.85
N GLY A 214 4.18 20.35 -1.49
CA GLY A 214 3.36 19.28 -2.06
C GLY A 214 3.53 17.92 -1.37
N HIS A 215 4.35 17.83 -0.32
CA HIS A 215 4.46 16.63 0.48
C HIS A 215 3.13 16.33 1.20
N SER A 216 2.70 15.07 1.20
CA SER A 216 1.48 14.66 1.91
C SER A 216 1.62 14.92 3.41
N PRO A 217 0.52 15.16 4.14
CA PRO A 217 0.56 15.27 5.59
C PRO A 217 0.83 13.93 6.26
N GLN A 218 1.25 13.97 7.53
CA GLN A 218 1.32 12.79 8.38
C GLN A 218 -0.11 12.28 8.63
N VAL A 219 -0.35 11.00 8.35
CA VAL A 219 -1.65 10.35 8.55
C VAL A 219 -1.67 9.41 9.75
N GLY A 220 -0.51 9.00 10.28
CA GLY A 220 -0.47 8.05 11.39
C GLY A 220 0.91 7.75 11.95
N TRP A 221 0.94 6.71 12.78
CA TRP A 221 2.13 6.12 13.40
C TRP A 221 2.21 4.62 13.10
N ALA A 222 3.36 4.15 12.64
CA ALA A 222 3.68 2.73 12.66
C ALA A 222 4.00 2.28 14.08
N TYR A 223 3.78 1.02 14.42
CA TYR A 223 4.02 0.53 15.79
C TYR A 223 5.50 0.48 16.21
N ASP A 224 6.42 0.67 15.26
CA ASP A 224 7.85 0.90 15.53
C ASP A 224 8.23 2.37 15.80
N GLY A 225 7.24 3.28 15.78
CA GLY A 225 7.38 4.68 16.17
C GLY A 225 7.70 5.65 15.05
N PHE A 226 7.90 5.18 13.81
CA PHE A 226 8.07 6.08 12.69
C PHE A 226 6.72 6.63 12.18
N PRO A 227 6.68 7.89 11.71
CA PRO A 227 5.47 8.48 11.17
C PRO A 227 5.12 7.85 9.82
N ILE A 228 3.82 7.84 9.52
CA ILE A 228 3.26 7.41 8.25
C ILE A 228 2.66 8.64 7.56
N TYR A 229 3.02 8.84 6.29
CA TYR A 229 2.52 9.92 5.45
C TYR A 229 1.61 9.39 4.34
N GLY A 230 0.82 10.30 3.74
CA GLY A 230 0.09 10.01 2.49
C GLY A 230 1.03 9.74 1.30
N PRO A 231 0.51 9.65 0.07
CA PRO A 231 1.27 9.10 -1.07
C PRO A 231 2.32 10.00 -1.69
N LYS A 232 2.44 11.28 -1.26
CA LYS A 232 3.36 12.24 -1.86
C LYS A 232 4.51 12.59 -0.92
N GLY A 233 5.74 12.54 -1.44
CA GLY A 233 6.97 12.95 -0.78
C GLY A 233 7.41 14.36 -1.18
N PRO A 234 8.70 14.71 -0.96
CA PRO A 234 9.22 16.04 -1.26
C PRO A 234 8.90 16.51 -2.69
N GLY A 235 8.41 17.74 -2.82
CA GLY A 235 8.06 18.29 -4.12
C GLY A 235 6.78 17.71 -4.75
N GLY A 236 5.96 16.96 -4.00
CA GLY A 236 4.76 16.31 -4.52
C GLY A 236 5.02 15.04 -5.33
N VAL A 237 6.22 14.47 -5.22
CA VAL A 237 6.59 13.22 -5.90
C VAL A 237 5.72 12.07 -5.39
N SER A 238 5.20 11.25 -6.30
CA SER A 238 4.47 10.03 -5.90
C SER A 238 5.44 8.99 -5.38
N MET A 239 5.33 8.66 -4.10
CA MET A 239 6.24 7.73 -3.44
C MET A 239 5.91 6.30 -3.86
N ARG A 240 6.92 5.61 -4.40
CA ARG A 240 6.86 4.23 -4.89
C ARG A 240 8.16 3.54 -4.54
N VAL A 241 8.14 2.22 -4.38
CA VAL A 241 9.35 1.42 -4.13
C VAL A 241 10.38 1.63 -5.23
N CYS A 242 11.63 1.85 -4.86
CA CYS A 242 12.73 2.08 -5.79
C CYS A 242 12.83 0.94 -6.81
N GLY A 243 12.93 1.31 -8.10
CA GLY A 243 12.98 0.34 -9.21
C GLY A 243 11.61 -0.06 -9.76
N ASN A 244 10.50 0.24 -9.07
CA ASN A 244 9.17 0.06 -9.64
C ASN A 244 8.88 1.10 -10.73
N SER A 245 7.97 0.75 -11.63
CA SER A 245 7.53 1.65 -12.69
C SER A 245 6.94 2.94 -12.10
N GLY A 246 7.45 4.09 -12.56
CA GLY A 246 7.02 5.41 -12.10
C GLY A 246 7.66 5.89 -10.80
N ALA A 247 8.56 5.11 -10.19
CA ALA A 247 9.33 5.57 -9.03
C ALA A 247 10.30 6.69 -9.42
N ASP A 248 10.38 7.72 -8.58
CA ASP A 248 11.36 8.79 -8.75
C ASP A 248 12.78 8.28 -8.49
N SER A 249 13.77 8.83 -9.19
CA SER A 249 15.17 8.39 -9.04
C SER A 249 15.81 8.84 -7.73
N THR A 250 15.22 9.80 -7.04
CA THR A 250 15.77 10.46 -5.84
C THR A 250 14.92 10.15 -4.62
N HIS A 251 13.60 10.35 -4.73
CA HIS A 251 12.64 10.16 -3.65
C HIS A 251 11.78 8.92 -3.93
N CYS A 252 12.35 7.75 -3.68
CA CYS A 252 11.66 6.46 -3.76
C CYS A 252 11.76 5.71 -2.43
N LEU A 253 10.87 4.72 -2.24
CA LEU A 253 10.75 3.95 -1.02
C LEU A 253 11.70 2.75 -1.02
N ASP A 254 12.20 2.38 0.15
CA ASP A 254 12.89 1.12 0.38
C ASP A 254 11.91 -0.07 0.42
N SER A 255 12.43 -1.26 0.71
CA SER A 255 11.65 -2.49 0.79
C SER A 255 10.67 -2.56 1.97
N CYS A 256 10.67 -1.59 2.89
CA CYS A 256 9.67 -1.49 3.95
C CYS A 256 8.59 -0.44 3.65
N SER A 257 8.55 0.09 2.42
CA SER A 257 7.65 1.18 2.02
C SER A 257 7.96 2.51 2.72
N GLY A 258 9.23 2.76 3.08
CA GLY A 258 9.64 4.01 3.70
C GLY A 258 10.83 4.69 3.04
N TYR A 259 11.07 5.93 3.43
CA TYR A 259 12.17 6.76 2.94
C TYR A 259 13.12 7.10 4.09
N GLU A 260 14.38 6.67 3.96
CA GLU A 260 15.46 7.00 4.88
C GLU A 260 16.17 8.28 4.43
N GLY A 261 16.06 9.34 5.24
CA GLY A 261 16.67 10.64 4.97
C GLY A 261 16.18 11.71 5.94
N GLU A 262 16.92 12.80 6.09
CA GLU A 262 16.46 13.95 6.88
C GLU A 262 15.72 14.93 5.99
N LEU A 263 14.45 15.22 6.30
CA LEU A 263 13.59 16.17 5.60
C LEU A 263 13.24 17.32 6.55
N SER A 264 14.16 18.28 6.70
CA SER A 264 14.05 19.34 7.73
C SER A 264 12.86 20.28 7.57
N SER A 265 12.26 20.35 6.38
CA SER A 265 11.01 21.08 6.12
C SER A 265 9.74 20.29 6.47
N VAL A 266 9.88 19.00 6.75
CA VAL A 266 8.77 18.07 7.02
C VAL A 266 8.71 17.76 8.50
N ASP A 267 9.78 17.20 9.07
CA ASP A 267 9.81 16.75 10.46
C ASP A 267 11.25 16.55 11.01
N GLY A 268 11.36 16.02 12.22
CA GLY A 268 12.64 15.70 12.87
C GLY A 268 13.09 14.24 12.78
N PHE A 269 12.47 13.40 11.95
CA PHE A 269 12.78 11.98 11.80
C PHE A 269 13.85 11.75 10.72
N LYS A 270 14.52 10.60 10.78
CA LYS A 270 15.46 10.12 9.75
C LYS A 270 14.86 9.04 8.86
N TYR A 271 13.65 8.57 9.18
CA TYR A 271 12.91 7.60 8.41
C TYR A 271 11.41 7.88 8.53
N ARG A 272 10.63 7.60 7.48
CA ARG A 272 9.16 7.60 7.53
C ARG A 272 8.57 6.67 6.49
N TYR A 273 7.38 6.14 6.77
CA TYR A 273 6.61 5.34 5.83
C TYR A 273 5.70 6.22 4.98
N TYR A 274 5.34 5.72 3.80
CA TYR A 274 4.34 6.33 2.93
C TYR A 274 3.31 5.31 2.49
N LEU A 275 2.04 5.68 2.58
CA LEU A 275 0.97 4.90 1.95
C LEU A 275 1.00 5.17 0.45
N SER A 276 1.20 4.14 -0.36
CA SER A 276 1.43 4.28 -1.80
C SER A 276 0.14 4.17 -2.62
N GLY A 277 0.05 4.92 -3.71
CA GLY A 277 -1.05 4.85 -4.68
C GLY A 277 -1.92 6.11 -4.77
N GLU A 278 -3.02 5.97 -5.49
CA GLU A 278 -4.01 7.03 -5.69
C GLU A 278 -4.95 7.17 -4.48
N VAL A 279 -5.62 8.31 -4.42
CA VAL A 279 -6.58 8.69 -3.36
C VAL A 279 -7.96 8.79 -4.01
N SER A 280 -8.98 8.22 -3.36
CA SER A 280 -10.37 8.19 -3.83
C SER A 280 -10.93 9.59 -4.08
N ASP A 281 -11.90 9.67 -5.00
CA ASP A 281 -12.67 10.87 -5.34
C ASP A 281 -13.70 11.27 -4.29
N LEU A 282 -13.77 10.49 -3.20
CA LEU A 282 -14.61 10.72 -2.02
C LEU A 282 -16.11 10.54 -2.30
N TYR A 283 -16.50 9.83 -3.35
CA TYR A 283 -17.90 9.43 -3.56
C TYR A 283 -18.09 8.05 -4.22
N SER A 284 -17.10 7.56 -4.97
CA SER A 284 -17.17 6.29 -5.67
C SER A 284 -17.19 5.10 -4.70
N LEU A 285 -17.94 4.06 -5.07
CA LEU A 285 -17.98 2.77 -4.37
C LEU A 285 -17.65 1.65 -5.37
N PRO A 286 -16.70 0.76 -5.07
CA PRO A 286 -15.64 0.98 -4.08
C PRO A 286 -14.85 2.27 -4.37
N GLY A 287 -14.09 2.77 -3.39
CA GLY A 287 -13.34 4.01 -3.55
C GLY A 287 -12.47 4.03 -4.83
N ASP A 288 -12.64 5.06 -5.66
CA ASP A 288 -11.95 5.22 -6.95
C ASP A 288 -11.54 6.70 -7.15
N PRO A 289 -10.34 7.02 -7.69
CA PRO A 289 -9.31 6.11 -8.15
C PRO A 289 -8.73 5.32 -6.98
N LYS A 290 -8.65 4.00 -7.14
CA LYS A 290 -7.87 3.13 -6.25
C LYS A 290 -6.40 3.06 -6.69
N PRO A 291 -5.47 2.66 -5.79
CA PRO A 291 -4.10 2.34 -6.17
C PRO A 291 -3.99 1.36 -7.35
N ALA A 292 -2.96 1.53 -8.18
CA ALA A 292 -2.65 0.57 -9.24
C ALA A 292 -1.87 -0.62 -8.67
N SER A 293 -1.90 -1.80 -9.30
CA SER A 293 -1.14 -2.96 -8.82
C SER A 293 0.36 -2.71 -8.65
N ALA A 294 0.92 -1.77 -9.41
CA ALA A 294 2.32 -1.35 -9.30
C ALA A 294 2.64 -0.51 -8.04
N ASP A 295 1.61 -0.09 -7.30
CA ASP A 295 1.70 0.63 -6.03
C ASP A 295 1.71 -0.31 -4.81
N TYR A 296 1.50 -1.62 -5.04
CA TYR A 296 1.67 -2.62 -3.97
C TYR A 296 3.08 -2.44 -3.38
N PRO A 297 3.22 -2.44 -2.05
CA PRO A 297 2.31 -2.94 -0.99
C PRO A 297 1.18 -2.05 -0.50
N PHE A 298 1.02 -0.83 -1.01
CA PHE A 298 0.07 0.21 -0.53
C PHE A 298 0.31 0.71 0.91
N THR A 299 0.64 -0.18 1.85
CA THR A 299 1.07 0.11 3.23
C THR A 299 2.50 -0.41 3.48
N LEU A 300 2.95 -0.51 4.73
CA LEU A 300 4.32 -0.93 5.07
C LEU A 300 4.47 -2.46 5.08
N GLU A 301 5.54 -2.97 4.47
CA GLU A 301 5.87 -4.41 4.44
C GLU A 301 6.67 -4.87 5.65
N CYS A 302 7.41 -3.96 6.27
CA CYS A 302 8.22 -4.24 7.45
C CYS A 302 8.33 -3.03 8.38
N TYR A 303 8.60 -3.31 9.64
CA TYR A 303 9.16 -2.33 10.56
C TYR A 303 10.67 -2.19 10.32
N LYS A 304 11.10 -0.99 9.96
CA LYS A 304 12.46 -0.49 9.96
C LYS A 304 13.00 -0.29 11.37
N GLY A 305 12.11 0.02 12.31
CA GLY A 305 12.46 0.29 13.69
C GLY A 305 12.18 -0.85 14.66
N CYS A 306 12.22 -0.47 15.93
CA CYS A 306 11.85 -1.34 17.04
C CYS A 306 10.49 -0.97 17.58
N THR A 307 9.62 -1.96 17.79
CA THR A 307 8.36 -1.76 18.51
C THR A 307 8.61 -1.45 19.98
N TRP A 308 7.59 -0.91 20.66
CA TRP A 308 7.69 -0.65 22.11
C TRP A 308 8.02 -1.92 22.91
N ALA A 309 7.42 -3.06 22.55
CA ALA A 309 7.69 -4.35 23.18
C ALA A 309 9.17 -4.77 23.04
N GLU A 310 9.79 -4.47 21.90
CA GLU A 310 11.19 -4.81 21.63
C GLU A 310 12.16 -3.86 22.35
N LEU A 311 11.84 -2.55 22.38
CA LEU A 311 12.64 -1.56 23.13
C LEU A 311 12.60 -1.84 24.63
N SER A 312 11.41 -2.05 25.20
CA SER A 312 11.24 -2.34 26.63
C SER A 312 11.85 -3.66 27.05
N ALA A 313 11.97 -4.63 26.13
CA ALA A 313 12.66 -5.89 26.34
C ALA A 313 14.18 -5.82 26.11
N ASN A 314 14.73 -4.65 25.76
CA ASN A 314 16.14 -4.47 25.40
C ASN A 314 16.61 -5.47 24.32
N ASN A 315 15.82 -5.63 23.26
CA ASN A 315 16.15 -6.50 22.13
C ASN A 315 17.47 -6.05 21.48
N ALA A 316 18.32 -7.01 21.11
CA ALA A 316 19.63 -6.75 20.51
C ALA A 316 19.55 -5.87 19.25
N LYS A 317 18.53 -6.06 18.39
CA LYS A 317 18.38 -5.24 17.17
C LYS A 317 18.15 -3.75 17.47
N CYS A 318 17.66 -3.46 18.67
CA CYS A 318 17.37 -2.12 19.16
C CYS A 318 18.55 -1.53 19.92
N ALA A 319 19.19 -2.35 20.79
CA ALA A 319 20.34 -1.93 21.56
C ALA A 319 21.52 -1.49 20.67
N ASP A 320 21.70 -2.19 19.54
CA ASP A 320 22.73 -1.87 18.54
C ASP A 320 22.21 -0.94 17.42
N GLY A 321 20.95 -0.52 17.52
CA GLY A 321 20.31 0.37 16.56
C GLY A 321 20.83 1.81 16.63
N THR A 322 20.34 2.65 15.72
CA THR A 322 20.70 4.07 15.70
C THR A 322 19.48 4.96 15.94
N PRO A 323 19.64 6.18 16.49
CA PRO A 323 18.51 7.07 16.70
C PRO A 323 17.81 7.39 15.37
N GLY A 324 16.52 7.08 15.30
CA GLY A 324 15.66 7.36 14.15
C GLY A 324 15.22 8.82 14.05
N THR A 325 15.69 9.67 14.95
CA THR A 325 15.39 11.10 14.97
C THR A 325 16.66 11.93 15.00
N THR A 326 16.53 13.19 14.59
CA THR A 326 17.56 14.22 14.78
C THR A 326 17.73 14.54 16.26
N SER A 327 18.87 15.16 16.63
CA SER A 327 19.13 15.56 18.03
C SER A 327 18.24 16.71 18.52
N SER A 328 17.59 17.44 17.60
CA SER A 328 16.65 18.52 17.90
C SER A 328 15.21 18.05 18.01
N TYR A 329 14.91 16.80 17.65
CA TYR A 329 13.57 16.26 17.75
C TYR A 329 13.16 16.10 19.21
N SER A 330 11.94 16.52 19.51
CA SER A 330 11.27 16.31 20.79
C SER A 330 9.88 15.78 20.49
N ALA A 331 9.53 14.65 21.09
CA ALA A 331 8.24 14.02 20.84
C ALA A 331 7.10 14.86 21.41
N THR A 332 6.07 15.07 20.60
CA THR A 332 4.82 15.74 21.01
C THR A 332 3.64 14.83 20.75
N ALA A 333 2.63 14.90 21.62
CA ALA A 333 1.35 14.24 21.39
C ALA A 333 0.58 14.96 20.27
N SER A 334 -0.04 14.20 19.36
CA SER A 334 -1.01 14.72 18.40
C SER A 334 -2.38 14.88 19.08
N THR A 335 -3.17 15.84 18.61
CA THR A 335 -4.55 16.00 19.05
C THR A 335 -5.50 14.99 18.40
N GLY A 336 -5.04 14.29 17.35
CA GLY A 336 -5.88 13.45 16.51
C GLY A 336 -6.85 14.23 15.61
N ILE A 337 -7.49 13.52 14.68
CA ILE A 337 -8.45 14.05 13.71
C ILE A 337 -9.76 13.27 13.85
N THR A 338 -10.58 13.65 14.83
CA THR A 338 -11.84 12.94 15.16
C THR A 338 -13.09 13.75 14.83
N THR A 339 -12.91 14.96 14.28
CA THR A 339 -14.05 15.75 13.79
C THR A 339 -14.70 15.00 12.64
N LYS A 340 -16.03 14.89 12.67
CA LYS A 340 -16.78 14.21 11.63
C LYS A 340 -16.42 14.76 10.26
N TYR A 341 -16.10 13.87 9.35
CA TYR A 341 -15.79 14.20 7.98
C TYR A 341 -17.05 14.18 7.13
N LEU A 342 -17.22 15.26 6.37
CA LEU A 342 -18.23 15.39 5.33
C LEU A 342 -17.61 16.16 4.18
N SER A 343 -17.56 15.53 3.00
CA SER A 343 -17.04 16.18 1.79
C SER A 343 -18.19 16.69 0.93
N SER A 344 -17.92 17.70 0.11
CA SER A 344 -18.90 18.17 -0.86
C SER A 344 -19.23 17.11 -1.93
N ASN A 345 -18.26 16.25 -2.27
CA ASN A 345 -18.43 15.15 -3.22
C ASN A 345 -19.31 14.04 -2.64
N SER A 346 -19.04 13.60 -1.41
CA SER A 346 -19.83 12.56 -0.74
C SER A 346 -21.25 13.07 -0.50
N ALA A 347 -21.40 14.33 -0.11
CA ALA A 347 -22.71 14.97 0.01
C ALA A 347 -23.44 15.05 -1.34
N ALA A 348 -22.78 15.43 -2.43
CA ALA A 348 -23.42 15.49 -3.75
C ALA A 348 -23.87 14.11 -4.28
N ALA A 349 -23.27 13.03 -3.78
CA ALA A 349 -23.63 11.65 -4.10
C ALA A 349 -24.59 11.01 -3.09
N ASP A 350 -25.17 11.79 -2.17
CA ASP A 350 -26.03 11.31 -1.07
C ASP A 350 -25.34 10.30 -0.13
N ARG A 351 -24.00 10.28 -0.10
CA ARG A 351 -23.14 9.47 0.79
C ARG A 351 -22.89 10.20 2.12
N MET A 352 -23.96 10.46 2.85
CA MET A 352 -23.91 11.20 4.10
C MET A 352 -25.01 10.77 5.07
N CYS A 353 -24.84 11.13 6.34
CA CYS A 353 -25.93 10.98 7.30
C CYS A 353 -27.10 11.93 7.02
N GLY A 354 -28.31 11.38 6.94
CA GLY A 354 -29.53 12.12 6.60
C GLY A 354 -29.93 13.26 7.54
N ALA A 355 -29.27 13.42 8.69
CA ALA A 355 -29.51 14.50 9.65
C ALA A 355 -28.57 15.71 9.47
N ASP A 356 -27.50 15.61 8.69
CA ASP A 356 -26.42 16.62 8.62
C ASP A 356 -26.55 17.62 7.45
N SER A 357 -27.72 17.69 6.81
CA SER A 357 -28.04 18.70 5.78
C SER A 357 -28.00 20.17 6.27
N SER A 358 -27.54 20.43 7.50
CA SER A 358 -27.51 21.77 8.12
C SER A 358 -26.15 22.25 8.63
N THR A 359 -25.08 21.45 8.55
CA THR A 359 -23.73 21.91 8.84
C THR A 359 -23.05 22.41 7.56
N SER A 360 -22.48 23.61 7.63
CA SER A 360 -21.93 24.34 6.49
C SER A 360 -20.81 23.54 5.82
N VAL A 361 -21.09 23.06 4.60
CA VAL A 361 -20.09 22.61 3.64
C VAL A 361 -19.03 23.70 3.53
N THR A 362 -17.79 23.40 3.91
CA THR A 362 -16.63 24.21 3.52
C THR A 362 -16.56 24.16 2.00
N THR A 363 -17.07 25.21 1.37
CA THR A 363 -16.88 25.46 -0.05
C THR A 363 -15.45 25.95 -0.24
N GLU A 364 -14.48 25.07 -0.07
CA GLU A 364 -13.21 25.31 -0.72
C GLU A 364 -13.41 25.06 -2.21
N SER A 365 -13.09 26.09 -2.99
CA SER A 365 -13.13 25.98 -4.45
C SER A 365 -12.23 24.82 -4.88
N PRO A 366 -12.56 24.09 -5.96
CA PRO A 366 -11.67 23.08 -6.47
C PRO A 366 -10.27 23.68 -6.65
N PRO A 367 -9.18 22.95 -6.32
CA PRO A 367 -7.85 23.43 -6.56
C PRO A 367 -7.75 23.89 -8.01
N PRO A 368 -7.11 25.05 -8.28
CA PRO A 368 -7.00 25.54 -9.65
C PRO A 368 -6.39 24.43 -10.49
N SER A 369 -6.99 24.19 -11.66
CA SER A 369 -6.47 23.21 -12.63
C SER A 369 -4.95 23.38 -12.75
N PRO A 370 -4.17 22.29 -12.79
CA PRO A 370 -2.72 22.40 -12.92
C PRO A 370 -2.42 23.33 -14.09
N PRO A 371 -1.48 24.29 -13.93
CA PRO A 371 -1.17 25.23 -15.00
C PRO A 371 -0.86 24.42 -16.25
N SER A 372 -1.54 24.75 -17.35
CA SER A 372 -1.24 24.13 -18.63
C SER A 372 0.27 24.19 -18.86
N PRO A 373 0.90 23.10 -19.33
CA PRO A 373 2.33 23.13 -19.61
C PRO A 373 2.62 24.35 -20.49
N PRO A 374 3.67 25.13 -20.18
CA PRO A 374 4.00 26.30 -20.97
C PRO A 374 4.07 25.87 -22.44
N PRO A 375 3.50 26.67 -23.37
CA PRO A 375 3.66 26.36 -24.79
C PRO A 375 5.14 26.15 -25.06
N PRO A 376 5.53 25.13 -25.85
CA PRO A 376 6.93 24.84 -26.10
C PRO A 376 7.59 26.14 -26.48
N SER A 377 8.55 26.57 -25.65
CA SER A 377 9.32 27.77 -25.92
C SER A 377 9.84 27.61 -27.34
N SER A 378 9.47 28.56 -28.21
CA SER A 378 10.01 28.66 -29.55
C SER A 378 11.51 28.65 -29.40
N VAL A 379 12.12 27.50 -29.69
CA VAL A 379 13.56 27.34 -29.78
C VAL A 379 13.99 28.37 -30.81
N THR A 380 14.61 29.44 -30.34
CA THR A 380 15.45 30.27 -31.17
C THR A 380 16.49 29.32 -31.74
N THR A 381 16.34 29.01 -33.02
CA THR A 381 17.33 28.31 -33.85
C THR A 381 18.64 29.07 -33.73
N GLU A 382 19.48 28.65 -32.78
CA GLU A 382 20.89 28.92 -32.83
C GLU A 382 21.45 28.11 -33.99
N ALA A 383 22.05 28.81 -34.95
CA ALA A 383 22.59 28.22 -36.16
C ALA A 383 23.61 27.13 -35.80
N SER A 384 23.44 25.95 -36.38
CA SER A 384 24.41 24.86 -36.27
C SER A 384 25.80 25.35 -36.69
N PRO A 385 26.88 25.01 -35.96
CA PRO A 385 28.23 25.30 -36.42
C PRO A 385 28.49 24.53 -37.73
N PRO A 386 29.28 25.10 -38.67
CA PRO A 386 29.54 24.45 -39.95
C PRO A 386 30.32 23.12 -39.72
N PRO A 387 30.10 22.11 -40.58
CA PRO A 387 30.78 20.83 -40.45
C PRO A 387 32.30 21.01 -40.60
N PRO A 388 33.11 20.20 -39.88
CA PRO A 388 34.56 20.28 -39.98
C PRO A 388 35.04 19.91 -41.39
N SER A 389 36.04 20.66 -41.87
CA SER A 389 36.67 20.48 -43.18
C SER A 389 37.24 19.05 -43.35
N PRO A 390 37.15 18.47 -44.56
CA PRO A 390 37.69 17.14 -44.82
C PRO A 390 39.23 17.13 -44.70
N PRO A 391 39.83 16.03 -44.20
CA PRO A 391 41.28 15.94 -44.03
C PRO A 391 41.99 15.83 -45.39
N SER A 392 43.17 16.46 -45.47
CA SER A 392 44.05 16.45 -46.64
C SER A 392 44.54 15.04 -47.01
N PRO A 393 44.74 14.74 -48.30
CA PRO A 393 45.17 13.42 -48.74
C PRO A 393 46.63 13.14 -48.33
N PRO A 394 46.96 11.89 -47.95
CA PRO A 394 48.32 11.50 -47.59
C PRO A 394 49.24 11.35 -48.82
N PRO A 395 50.56 11.52 -48.65
CA PRO A 395 51.54 11.36 -49.72
C PRO A 395 51.75 9.88 -50.10
N PRO A 396 52.21 9.57 -51.33
CA PRO A 396 52.26 8.19 -51.80
C PRO A 396 53.53 7.44 -51.37
N SER A 397 53.27 6.17 -50.99
CA SER A 397 54.05 4.95 -51.20
C SER A 397 55.26 4.63 -50.32
N SER A 398 55.19 3.45 -49.69
CA SER A 398 56.20 2.39 -49.89
C SER A 398 55.61 1.01 -49.58
N VAL A 399 55.75 0.10 -50.53
CA VAL A 399 55.39 -1.32 -50.45
C VAL A 399 56.35 -2.03 -49.49
N THR A 400 55.82 -2.73 -48.48
CA THR A 400 56.54 -3.81 -47.79
C THR A 400 55.62 -5.01 -47.57
N THR A 401 56.18 -6.16 -47.91
CA THR A 401 55.62 -7.50 -48.02
C THR A 401 55.05 -8.07 -46.72
N GLU A 402 53.96 -8.82 -46.89
CA GLU A 402 53.20 -9.61 -45.93
C GLU A 402 54.04 -10.76 -45.32
N ALA A 403 53.93 -10.98 -44.00
CA ALA A 403 54.45 -12.15 -43.30
C ALA A 403 53.29 -12.87 -42.59
N SER A 404 53.20 -14.18 -42.81
CA SER A 404 52.11 -15.08 -42.40
C SER A 404 51.97 -15.27 -40.87
N PRO A 405 50.78 -15.64 -40.37
CA PRO A 405 50.53 -15.86 -38.95
C PRO A 405 51.12 -17.19 -38.41
N PRO A 406 51.46 -17.29 -37.12
CA PRO A 406 52.06 -18.47 -36.51
C PRO A 406 51.05 -19.61 -36.25
N PRO A 407 51.51 -20.88 -36.18
CA PRO A 407 50.65 -22.05 -35.98
C PRO A 407 50.21 -22.24 -34.51
N PRO A 408 49.10 -22.98 -34.28
CA PRO A 408 48.53 -23.17 -32.94
C PRO A 408 49.30 -24.17 -32.06
N SER A 409 49.25 -23.96 -30.75
CA SER A 409 49.95 -24.71 -29.70
C SER A 409 49.42 -26.14 -29.48
N PRO A 410 50.28 -27.10 -29.06
CA PRO A 410 49.89 -28.50 -28.85
C PRO A 410 49.14 -28.75 -27.52
N PRO A 411 48.33 -29.84 -27.43
CA PRO A 411 47.52 -30.15 -26.26
C PRO A 411 48.31 -30.80 -25.10
N SER A 412 47.82 -30.58 -23.87
CA SER A 412 48.42 -31.02 -22.61
C SER A 412 48.36 -32.54 -22.37
N PRO A 413 49.34 -33.13 -21.65
CA PRO A 413 49.41 -34.57 -21.40
C PRO A 413 48.45 -35.06 -20.29
N PRO A 414 48.02 -36.34 -20.32
CA PRO A 414 47.10 -36.92 -19.35
C PRO A 414 47.77 -37.33 -18.02
N PRO A 415 46.99 -37.45 -16.92
CA PRO A 415 47.51 -37.74 -15.58
C PRO A 415 47.98 -39.19 -15.40
N PRO A 416 48.92 -39.45 -14.46
CA PRO A 416 49.57 -40.75 -14.31
C PRO A 416 48.67 -41.82 -13.66
N SER A 417 48.78 -43.06 -14.15
CA SER A 417 48.08 -44.24 -13.63
C SER A 417 48.76 -44.81 -12.38
N SER A 418 47.95 -45.14 -11.38
CA SER A 418 48.28 -45.94 -10.19
C SER A 418 48.88 -47.30 -10.57
N GLY A 419 50.06 -47.60 -10.05
CA GLY A 419 50.61 -48.96 -10.00
C GLY A 419 50.48 -49.50 -8.58
N ASP A 420 49.75 -50.60 -8.43
CA ASP A 420 49.91 -51.54 -7.31
C ASP A 420 50.26 -52.92 -7.90
N ASN A 421 51.07 -53.62 -7.11
CA ASN A 421 51.67 -54.93 -7.34
C ASN A 421 50.64 -56.07 -7.32
#